data_AF-A0A836EQ83-F1
#
_entry.id   AF-A0A836EQ83-F1
#
_cell.length_a   1.000
_cell.length_b   1.000
_cell.length_c   1.000
_cell.angle_alpha   90.00
_cell.angle_beta   90.00
_cell.angle_gamma   90.00
#
_symmetry.space_group_name_H-M   'P 1'
#
loop_
_entity.id
_entity.type
_entity.pdbx_description
1 polymer ?
#
loop_
_entity_poly.entity_id
_entity_poly.type
_entity_poly.pdbx_seq_one_letter_code
_entity_poly.pdbx_strand_id
1 'polypeptide(L)'
;MFIFMKLLFVLVNTLTMLFLFYIHLDYILDMYFQWFFKDVRDMQQYDYIIVGAGSAGAILATNLAEDKHSVLLLEAGGTAPFFLDIPLLTPIIQNTVYDWQYVTVPQEHACKGLINNQSRWPRGKILGGTSRLNFMAYVLGHRLDYEKWFPDFAELVAKNDESISISDLRWTTDFADVILNAVKDLNHNISNINLQLDTGIYFLYKISITCYICIFTIFVAGFTKAQLTMENGRRWSTDKILYQKPNHVLTILTHAHATKILVNFNKAEGVEFVRFGNKYIAVAKKGVILSAGAVESPKLLMLSGIGPKKHLEDFGVSICIKSSIIIN
;
A
#
# COMPACT_ATOMS: atom_id res chain seq x y z
N MET A 1 18.75 35.79 17.76
CA MET A 1 18.06 35.04 16.69
C MET A 1 18.94 33.96 16.06
N PHE A 2 20.12 34.28 15.53
CA PHE A 2 20.99 33.31 14.82
C PHE A 2 21.49 32.13 15.68
N ILE A 3 21.90 32.39 16.93
CA ILE A 3 22.31 31.33 17.88
C ILE A 3 21.14 30.39 18.20
N PHE A 4 19.95 30.95 18.45
CA PHE A 4 18.74 30.17 18.69
C PHE A 4 18.38 29.26 17.51
N MET A 5 18.44 29.76 16.27
CA MET A 5 18.18 28.94 15.08
C MET A 5 19.21 27.81 14.92
N LYS A 6 20.49 28.06 15.22
CA LYS A 6 21.53 27.01 15.21
C LYS A 6 21.27 25.94 16.27
N LEU A 7 20.93 26.36 17.48
CA LEU A 7 20.60 25.42 18.57
C LEU A 7 19.36 24.59 18.22
N LEU A 8 18.31 25.22 17.67
CA LEU A 8 17.12 24.53 17.21
C LEU A 8 17.44 23.53 16.09
N PHE A 9 18.26 23.92 15.12
CA PHE A 9 18.69 23.03 14.04
C PHE A 9 19.45 21.82 14.58
N VAL A 10 20.42 22.02 15.47
CA VAL A 10 21.18 20.92 16.10
C VAL A 10 20.23 20.00 16.87
N LEU A 11 19.35 20.57 17.69
CA LEU A 11 18.37 19.81 18.47
C LEU A 11 17.47 18.95 17.58
N VAL A 12 16.89 19.52 16.51
CA VAL A 12 16.03 18.79 15.57
C VAL A 12 16.80 17.65 14.91
N ASN A 13 18.02 17.89 14.42
CA ASN A 13 18.83 16.85 13.80
C ASN A 13 19.19 15.74 14.78
N THR A 14 19.59 16.07 16.01
CA THR A 14 19.88 15.07 17.05
C THR A 14 18.64 14.23 17.36
N LEU A 15 17.47 14.86 17.52
CA LEU A 15 16.20 14.14 17.74
C LEU A 15 15.84 13.22 16.57
N THR A 16 16.03 13.68 15.33
CA THR A 16 15.82 12.84 14.13
C THR A 16 16.74 11.63 14.13
N MET A 17 18.04 11.81 14.42
CA MET A 17 18.99 10.70 14.48
C MET A 17 18.66 9.69 15.59
N LEU A 18 18.27 10.18 16.77
CA LEU A 18 17.80 9.32 17.86
C LEU A 18 16.54 8.53 17.47
N PHE A 19 15.61 9.17 16.77
CA PHE A 19 14.39 8.52 16.31
C PHE A 19 14.67 7.46 15.22
N LEU A 20 15.58 7.73 14.28
CA LEU A 20 16.01 6.74 13.29
C LEU A 20 16.71 5.55 13.96
N PHE A 21 17.57 5.81 14.94
CA PHE A 21 18.19 4.75 15.74
C PHE A 21 17.13 3.91 16.47
N TYR A 22 16.13 4.56 17.07
CA TYR A 22 15.02 3.88 17.71
C TYR A 22 14.23 2.99 16.74
N ILE A 23 13.95 3.46 15.51
CA ILE A 23 13.30 2.66 14.45
C ILE A 23 14.10 1.38 14.16
N HIS A 24 15.42 1.50 14.00
CA HIS A 24 16.26 0.34 13.74
C HIS A 24 16.30 -0.62 14.92
N LEU A 25 16.40 -0.10 16.14
CA LEU A 25 16.39 -0.91 17.35
C LEU A 25 15.06 -1.67 17.51
N ASP A 26 13.92 -1.00 17.32
CA ASP A 26 12.59 -1.61 17.38
C ASP A 26 12.44 -2.74 16.34
N TYR A 27 12.86 -2.50 15.10
CA TYR A 27 12.84 -3.52 14.04
C TYR A 27 13.72 -4.74 14.38
N ILE A 28 14.91 -4.51 14.93
CA ILE A 28 15.80 -5.60 15.37
C ILE A 28 15.16 -6.38 16.53
N LEU A 29 14.58 -5.69 17.50
CA LEU A 29 13.88 -6.34 18.63
C LEU A 29 12.69 -7.17 18.16
N ASP A 30 11.86 -6.66 17.23
CA ASP A 30 10.78 -7.44 16.61
C ASP A 30 11.36 -8.67 15.89
N MET A 31 12.43 -8.51 15.11
CA MET A 31 13.07 -9.63 14.42
C MET A 31 13.51 -10.74 15.40
N TYR A 32 14.19 -10.39 16.49
CA TYR A 32 14.59 -11.36 17.53
C TYR A 32 13.40 -11.99 18.23
N PHE A 33 12.37 -11.20 18.55
CA PHE A 33 11.14 -11.72 19.17
C PHE A 33 10.44 -12.73 18.25
N GLN A 34 10.27 -12.39 16.97
CA GLN A 34 9.65 -13.28 15.98
C GLN A 34 10.51 -14.52 15.68
N TRP A 35 11.83 -14.41 15.78
CA TRP A 35 12.75 -15.55 15.64
C TRP A 35 12.66 -16.50 16.82
N PHE A 36 12.59 -15.98 18.04
CA PHE A 36 12.60 -16.79 19.26
C PHE A 36 11.24 -17.44 19.56
N PHE A 37 10.13 -16.75 19.31
CA PHE A 37 8.79 -17.18 19.75
C PHE A 37 7.90 -17.75 18.64
N LYS A 38 8.26 -17.61 17.36
CA LYS A 38 7.46 -18.15 16.26
C LYS A 38 8.24 -19.18 15.46
N ASP A 39 7.98 -20.43 15.77
CA ASP A 39 8.45 -21.56 14.99
C ASP A 39 7.79 -21.62 13.60
N VAL A 40 8.53 -22.17 12.65
CA VAL A 40 8.04 -22.50 11.30
C VAL A 40 8.29 -23.97 11.08
N ARG A 41 7.28 -24.65 10.54
CA ARG A 41 7.42 -26.03 10.11
C ARG A 41 7.57 -26.06 8.60
N ASP A 42 8.67 -26.63 8.14
CA ASP A 42 8.89 -26.83 6.72
C ASP A 42 7.86 -27.82 6.14
N MET A 43 7.48 -27.60 4.88
CA MET A 43 6.47 -28.38 4.16
C MET A 43 5.08 -28.43 4.83
N GLN A 44 4.78 -27.49 5.73
CA GLN A 44 3.46 -27.41 6.35
C GLN A 44 2.37 -27.09 5.31
N GLN A 45 1.22 -27.76 5.44
CA GLN A 45 0.12 -27.65 4.49
C GLN A 45 -0.97 -26.72 4.99
N TYR A 46 -1.50 -25.90 4.08
CA TYR A 46 -2.60 -24.96 4.29
C TYR A 46 -3.61 -25.08 3.15
N ASP A 47 -4.86 -24.70 3.38
CA ASP A 47 -5.84 -24.59 2.30
C ASP A 47 -5.43 -23.50 1.33
N TYR A 48 -5.11 -22.32 1.86
CA TYR A 48 -4.63 -21.18 1.09
C TYR A 48 -3.32 -20.64 1.66
N ILE A 49 -2.43 -20.23 0.75
CA ILE A 49 -1.26 -19.41 1.10
C ILE A 49 -1.45 -18.05 0.46
N ILE A 50 -1.38 -16.99 1.27
CA ILE A 50 -1.47 -15.60 0.83
C ILE A 50 -0.08 -14.99 0.96
N VAL A 51 0.44 -14.48 -0.15
CA VAL A 51 1.75 -13.82 -0.21
C VAL A 51 1.56 -12.32 -0.19
N GLY A 52 1.98 -11.68 0.91
CA GLY A 52 1.85 -10.25 1.16
C GLY A 52 0.69 -9.92 2.07
N ALA A 53 0.98 -9.41 3.27
CA ALA A 53 0.00 -8.97 4.26
C ALA A 53 -0.32 -7.48 4.14
N GLY A 54 -0.41 -7.00 2.89
CA GLY A 54 -0.76 -5.63 2.57
C GLY A 54 -2.25 -5.31 2.74
N SER A 55 -2.69 -4.24 2.06
CA SER A 55 -4.07 -3.76 2.14
C SER A 55 -5.12 -4.81 1.74
N ALA A 56 -4.90 -5.52 0.64
CA ALA A 56 -5.80 -6.58 0.19
C ALA A 56 -5.55 -7.91 0.94
N GLY A 57 -4.28 -8.29 1.11
CA GLY A 57 -3.90 -9.59 1.65
C GLY A 57 -4.38 -9.83 3.08
N ALA A 58 -4.33 -8.81 3.94
CA ALA A 58 -4.82 -8.91 5.31
C ALA A 58 -6.34 -9.19 5.37
N ILE A 59 -7.12 -8.52 4.52
CA ILE A 59 -8.58 -8.69 4.46
C ILE A 59 -8.93 -10.10 3.92
N LEU A 60 -8.29 -10.51 2.83
CA LEU A 60 -8.49 -11.84 2.24
C LEU A 60 -8.15 -12.96 3.24
N ALA A 61 -7.06 -12.79 4.00
CA ALA A 61 -6.63 -13.76 5.00
C ALA A 61 -7.67 -13.92 6.10
N THR A 62 -8.19 -12.81 6.64
CA THR A 62 -9.21 -12.85 7.68
C THR A 62 -10.50 -13.48 7.17
N ASN A 63 -11.00 -13.07 5.99
CA ASN A 63 -12.26 -13.58 5.46
C ASN A 63 -12.19 -15.10 5.19
N LEU A 64 -11.12 -15.59 4.57
CA LEU A 64 -10.93 -17.02 4.35
C LEU A 64 -10.80 -17.82 5.65
N ALA A 65 -10.14 -17.23 6.66
CA ALA A 65 -10.04 -17.85 7.98
C ALA A 65 -11.39 -17.89 8.71
N GLU A 66 -12.21 -16.83 8.60
CA GLU A 66 -13.59 -16.80 9.13
C GLU A 66 -14.44 -17.92 8.53
N ASP A 67 -14.28 -18.18 7.23
CA ASP A 67 -14.87 -19.30 6.49
C ASP A 67 -14.21 -20.67 6.78
N LYS A 68 -13.42 -20.75 7.87
CA LYS A 68 -12.79 -21.97 8.40
C LYS A 68 -11.78 -22.62 7.46
N HIS A 69 -11.20 -21.87 6.53
CA HIS A 69 -10.04 -22.34 5.78
C HIS A 69 -8.76 -22.14 6.58
N SER A 70 -7.85 -23.12 6.52
CA SER A 70 -6.50 -22.98 7.06
C SER A 70 -5.68 -22.07 6.15
N VAL A 71 -5.20 -20.94 6.68
CA VAL A 71 -4.53 -19.90 5.90
C VAL A 71 -3.14 -19.62 6.44
N LEU A 72 -2.16 -19.61 5.55
CA LEU A 72 -0.84 -19.04 5.82
C LEU A 72 -0.74 -17.66 5.17
N LEU A 73 -0.49 -16.64 5.98
CA LEU A 73 -0.22 -15.27 5.53
C LEU A 73 1.28 -14.97 5.69
N LEU A 74 1.97 -14.78 4.57
CA LEU A 74 3.39 -14.44 4.52
C LEU A 74 3.59 -12.94 4.35
N GLU A 75 4.44 -12.34 5.16
CA GLU A 75 4.84 -10.93 5.07
C GLU A 75 6.35 -10.78 5.16
N ALA A 76 6.94 -10.07 4.20
CA ALA A 76 8.39 -9.85 4.14
C ALA A 76 8.87 -8.87 5.22
N GLY A 77 8.02 -7.95 5.66
CA GLY A 77 8.27 -7.01 6.74
C GLY A 77 7.98 -7.58 8.14
N GLY A 78 8.28 -6.75 9.15
CA GLY A 78 8.01 -7.04 10.56
C GLY A 78 6.58 -6.73 10.98
N THR A 79 6.34 -6.80 12.28
CA THR A 79 5.07 -6.29 12.85
C THR A 79 5.06 -4.76 12.89
N ALA A 80 3.86 -4.16 12.90
CA ALA A 80 3.73 -2.71 12.93
C ALA A 80 3.88 -2.15 14.36
N PRO A 81 4.92 -1.36 14.65
CA PRO A 81 5.03 -0.70 15.94
C PRO A 81 4.01 0.42 16.09
N PHE A 82 3.71 0.78 17.34
CA PHE A 82 2.65 1.73 17.69
C PHE A 82 2.85 3.12 17.07
N PHE A 83 4.09 3.57 16.88
CA PHE A 83 4.34 4.91 16.34
C PHE A 83 3.92 5.05 14.87
N LEU A 84 3.76 3.96 14.12
CA LEU A 84 3.19 4.00 12.76
C LEU A 84 1.69 4.30 12.76
N ASP A 85 1.03 4.28 13.91
CA ASP A 85 -0.32 4.81 14.04
C ASP A 85 -0.35 6.35 13.97
N ILE A 86 0.78 7.05 14.16
CA ILE A 86 0.83 8.51 14.19
C ILE A 86 0.92 9.02 12.74
N PRO A 87 -0.13 9.66 12.19
CA PRO A 87 -0.15 10.03 10.77
C PRO A 87 0.96 10.99 10.34
N LEU A 88 1.33 11.91 11.24
CA LEU A 88 2.33 12.94 10.98
C LEU A 88 3.73 12.37 10.70
N LEU A 89 4.02 11.14 11.16
CA LEU A 89 5.33 10.52 10.96
C LEU A 89 5.53 9.94 9.55
N THR A 90 4.48 9.83 8.74
CA THR A 90 4.51 9.19 7.41
C THR A 90 5.70 9.60 6.53
N PRO A 91 6.04 10.90 6.37
CA PRO A 91 7.18 11.30 5.55
C PRO A 91 8.53 10.80 6.08
N ILE A 92 8.65 10.67 7.41
CA ILE A 92 9.89 10.25 8.10
C ILE A 92 10.09 8.73 7.99
N ILE A 93 9.01 7.96 7.84
CA ILE A 93 9.06 6.49 7.71
C ILE A 93 9.55 6.06 6.31
N GLN A 94 9.47 6.94 5.30
CA GLN A 94 10.01 6.65 3.98
C GLN A 94 11.55 6.52 4.05
N ASN A 95 12.12 5.60 3.26
CA ASN A 95 13.54 5.21 3.32
C ASN A 95 14.00 4.58 4.65
N THR A 96 13.08 4.06 5.47
CA THR A 96 13.42 3.26 6.64
C THR A 96 13.30 1.76 6.35
N VAL A 97 13.53 0.91 7.35
CA VAL A 97 13.36 -0.56 7.26
C VAL A 97 11.93 -1.01 6.95
N TYR A 98 10.93 -0.14 7.17
CA TYR A 98 9.52 -0.40 6.88
C TYR A 98 9.09 0.05 5.48
N ASP A 99 10.03 0.56 4.68
CA ASP A 99 9.83 0.93 3.28
C ASP A 99 10.66 -0.01 2.40
N TRP A 100 10.09 -0.45 1.27
CA TRP A 100 10.83 -1.18 0.24
C TRP A 100 11.84 -0.31 -0.52
N GLN A 101 11.64 1.01 -0.52
CA GLN A 101 12.58 2.00 -1.08
C GLN A 101 12.84 1.82 -2.58
N TYR A 102 11.82 1.43 -3.35
CA TYR A 102 11.97 1.28 -4.80
C TYR A 102 12.36 2.59 -5.45
N VAL A 103 13.20 2.49 -6.49
CA VAL A 103 13.59 3.60 -7.35
C VAL A 103 13.35 3.16 -8.78
N THR A 104 12.71 4.02 -9.57
CA THR A 104 12.49 3.74 -10.99
C THR A 104 13.82 3.74 -11.74
N VAL A 105 13.89 3.11 -12.90
CA VAL A 105 14.92 3.42 -13.90
C VAL A 105 14.85 4.91 -14.30
N PRO A 106 15.92 5.51 -14.84
CA PRO A 106 15.86 6.88 -15.37
C PRO A 106 14.72 7.04 -16.37
N GLN A 107 13.88 8.05 -16.17
CA GLN A 107 12.69 8.28 -16.99
C GLN A 107 13.02 9.15 -18.21
N GLU A 108 12.59 8.71 -19.39
CA GLU A 108 12.86 9.42 -20.64
C GLU A 108 12.03 10.71 -20.77
N HIS A 109 10.74 10.65 -20.38
CA HIS A 109 9.79 11.75 -20.54
C HIS A 109 9.27 12.34 -19.22
N ALA A 110 9.77 11.87 -18.07
CA ALA A 110 9.34 12.32 -16.74
C ALA A 110 10.52 12.57 -15.81
N CYS A 111 10.24 13.04 -14.59
CA CYS A 111 11.22 13.17 -13.50
C CYS A 111 12.46 14.06 -13.79
N LYS A 112 12.40 14.97 -14.77
CA LYS A 112 13.54 15.81 -15.20
C LYS A 112 14.15 16.70 -14.12
N GLY A 113 13.39 17.00 -13.07
CA GLY A 113 13.85 17.74 -11.89
C GLY A 113 14.37 16.87 -10.74
N LEU A 114 14.36 15.54 -10.89
CA LEU A 114 14.84 14.59 -9.88
C LEU A 114 16.25 14.13 -10.21
N ILE A 115 17.00 13.72 -9.18
CA ILE A 115 18.35 13.18 -9.34
C ILE A 115 18.29 11.97 -10.30
N ASN A 116 19.14 11.99 -11.32
CA ASN A 116 19.23 10.98 -12.38
C ASN A 116 17.92 10.71 -13.15
N ASN A 117 16.96 11.63 -13.14
CA ASN A 117 15.61 11.43 -13.70
C ASN A 117 14.86 10.23 -13.09
N GLN A 118 15.14 9.86 -11.84
CA GLN A 118 14.54 8.71 -11.17
C GLN A 118 13.52 9.15 -10.11
N SER A 119 12.42 8.40 -10.01
CA SER A 119 11.42 8.60 -8.97
C SER A 119 11.55 7.56 -7.85
N ARG A 120 11.37 7.99 -6.60
CA ARG A 120 11.30 7.08 -5.46
C ARG A 120 9.85 6.65 -5.26
N TRP A 121 9.63 5.34 -5.16
CA TRP A 121 8.31 4.73 -5.00
C TRP A 121 8.23 4.04 -3.64
N PRO A 122 7.93 4.79 -2.56
CA PRO A 122 7.81 4.21 -1.24
C PRO A 122 6.66 3.20 -1.19
N ARG A 123 6.91 2.03 -0.61
CA ARG A 123 5.95 0.94 -0.44
C ARG A 123 6.17 0.30 0.92
N GLY A 124 5.09 0.10 1.67
CA GLY A 124 5.20 -0.50 3.00
C GLY A 124 5.73 -1.94 2.95
N LYS A 125 6.82 -2.19 3.67
CA LYS A 125 7.42 -3.49 3.95
C LYS A 125 7.19 -3.83 5.41
N ILE A 126 5.93 -4.11 5.75
CA ILE A 126 5.46 -4.31 7.11
C ILE A 126 4.08 -4.96 7.08
N LEU A 127 3.64 -5.59 8.16
CA LEU A 127 2.26 -6.04 8.27
C LEU A 127 1.28 -4.85 8.09
N GLY A 128 0.34 -4.99 7.15
CA GLY A 128 -0.54 -3.92 6.65
C GLY A 128 -0.05 -3.33 5.32
N GLY A 129 1.25 -3.46 5.02
CA GLY A 129 1.87 -2.96 3.81
C GLY A 129 1.72 -1.45 3.69
N THR A 130 1.31 -0.97 2.52
CA THR A 130 1.26 0.47 2.25
C THR A 130 0.12 1.20 3.00
N SER A 131 -0.88 0.51 3.57
CA SER A 131 -1.87 1.19 4.43
C SER A 131 -1.24 1.73 5.73
N ARG A 132 -0.12 1.16 6.19
CA ARG A 132 0.72 1.69 7.28
C ARG A 132 1.57 2.90 6.90
N LEU A 133 1.75 3.16 5.61
CA LEU A 133 2.68 4.16 5.08
C LEU A 133 2.00 5.20 4.16
N ASN A 134 0.71 5.07 3.85
CA ASN A 134 0.00 6.00 2.98
C ASN A 134 -0.34 7.32 3.70
N PHE A 135 -0.85 8.30 2.96
CA PHE A 135 -1.32 9.58 3.51
C PHE A 135 -2.78 9.56 3.97
N MET A 136 -3.36 8.37 4.14
CA MET A 136 -4.70 8.10 4.67
C MET A 136 -5.89 8.68 3.89
N ALA A 137 -5.68 9.46 2.84
CA ALA A 137 -6.76 9.97 2.02
C ALA A 137 -7.62 8.82 1.50
N TYR A 138 -8.91 8.84 1.87
CA TYR A 138 -9.92 7.94 1.36
C TYR A 138 -10.77 8.72 0.36
N VAL A 139 -10.57 8.38 -0.92
CA VAL A 139 -11.26 8.98 -2.04
C VAL A 139 -11.60 7.83 -2.99
N LEU A 140 -12.85 7.75 -3.42
CA LEU A 140 -13.27 6.81 -4.45
C LEU A 140 -13.00 7.43 -5.83
N GLY A 141 -12.80 6.58 -6.84
CA GLY A 141 -12.74 7.04 -8.22
C GLY A 141 -14.10 7.52 -8.72
N HIS A 142 -14.13 8.04 -9.94
CA HIS A 142 -15.39 8.37 -10.58
C HIS A 142 -16.13 7.09 -10.97
N ARG A 143 -17.47 7.09 -10.95
CA ARG A 143 -18.28 5.92 -11.34
C ARG A 143 -17.83 5.30 -12.67
N LEU A 144 -17.58 6.14 -13.68
CA LEU A 144 -17.19 5.72 -15.03
C LEU A 144 -15.86 4.95 -15.05
N ASP A 145 -14.98 5.16 -14.08
CA ASP A 145 -13.71 4.40 -13.95
C ASP A 145 -13.99 2.92 -13.67
N TYR A 146 -15.14 2.62 -13.06
CA TYR A 146 -15.52 1.28 -12.63
C TYR A 146 -16.51 0.59 -13.57
N GLU A 147 -17.32 1.32 -14.34
CA GLU A 147 -18.43 0.74 -15.12
C GLU A 147 -18.01 -0.43 -16.01
N LYS A 148 -16.85 -0.34 -16.65
CA LYS A 148 -16.36 -1.39 -17.55
C LYS A 148 -15.81 -2.60 -16.80
N TRP A 149 -15.20 -2.40 -15.63
CA TRP A 149 -14.42 -3.44 -14.94
C TRP A 149 -15.20 -4.09 -13.79
N PHE A 150 -16.01 -3.30 -13.09
CA PHE A 150 -16.77 -3.68 -11.89
C PHE A 150 -18.14 -2.96 -11.88
N PRO A 151 -19.09 -3.37 -12.72
CA PRO A 151 -20.37 -2.68 -12.87
C PRO A 151 -21.16 -2.59 -11.54
N ASP A 152 -21.15 -3.64 -10.73
CA ASP A 152 -21.82 -3.65 -9.41
C ASP A 152 -21.20 -2.63 -8.45
N PHE A 153 -19.86 -2.47 -8.50
CA PHE A 153 -19.18 -1.46 -7.70
C PHE A 153 -19.44 -0.05 -8.22
N ALA A 154 -19.52 0.13 -9.54
CA ALA A 154 -19.91 1.40 -10.14
C ALA A 154 -21.31 1.83 -9.67
N GLU A 155 -22.25 0.89 -9.59
CA GLU A 155 -23.58 1.14 -9.06
C GLU A 155 -23.53 1.55 -7.58
N LEU A 156 -22.68 0.92 -6.76
CA LEU A 156 -22.47 1.31 -5.36
C LEU A 156 -21.88 2.73 -5.24
N VAL A 157 -20.87 3.07 -6.06
CA VAL A 157 -20.30 4.43 -6.10
C VAL A 157 -21.36 5.45 -6.50
N ALA A 158 -22.26 5.09 -7.42
CA ALA A 158 -23.34 5.95 -7.88
C ALA A 158 -24.50 6.11 -6.87
N LYS A 159 -24.81 5.04 -6.12
CA LYS A 159 -25.87 5.02 -5.09
C LYS A 159 -25.44 5.68 -3.78
N ASN A 160 -24.14 5.72 -3.50
CA ASN A 160 -23.59 6.42 -2.34
C ASN A 160 -23.61 7.96 -2.53
N ASP A 161 -24.79 8.53 -2.81
CA ASP A 161 -25.08 9.96 -2.57
C ASP A 161 -25.19 10.22 -1.07
N GLU A 162 -25.74 9.25 -0.34
CA GLU A 162 -25.58 9.18 1.10
C GLU A 162 -24.18 8.65 1.40
N SER A 163 -23.38 9.52 2.03
CA SER A 163 -22.19 9.13 2.76
C SER A 163 -22.40 7.77 3.42
N ILE A 164 -21.50 6.81 3.18
CA ILE A 164 -21.32 5.62 4.02
C ILE A 164 -21.65 6.04 5.47
N SER A 165 -22.70 5.46 6.08
CA SER A 165 -23.28 5.96 7.33
C SER A 165 -22.21 6.46 8.31
N ILE A 166 -22.13 7.80 8.43
CA ILE A 166 -21.11 8.54 9.19
C ILE A 166 -21.23 8.29 10.70
N SER A 167 -22.29 7.63 11.17
CA SER A 167 -22.52 7.41 12.60
C SER A 167 -21.42 6.59 13.29
N ASP A 168 -20.71 5.73 12.56
CA ASP A 168 -19.85 4.71 13.19
C ASP A 168 -18.35 5.01 13.05
N LEU A 169 -18.00 6.12 12.40
CA LEU A 169 -16.67 6.28 11.82
C LEU A 169 -16.23 7.76 11.78
N ARG A 170 -15.45 8.15 12.79
CA ARG A 170 -14.99 9.54 13.02
C ARG A 170 -13.82 9.93 12.11
N TRP A 171 -14.11 10.27 10.85
CA TRP A 171 -13.08 10.52 9.83
C TRP A 171 -12.96 12.00 9.39
N THR A 172 -12.93 12.95 10.32
CA THR A 172 -12.78 14.37 9.97
C THR A 172 -11.80 15.09 10.89
N THR A 173 -11.20 16.18 10.41
CA THR A 173 -10.35 17.07 11.22
C THR A 173 -10.97 18.46 11.27
N ASP A 174 -10.89 19.14 12.41
CA ASP A 174 -11.38 20.52 12.56
C ASP A 174 -10.68 21.48 11.59
N PHE A 175 -9.42 21.20 11.25
CA PHE A 175 -8.66 21.97 10.26
C PHE A 175 -9.31 21.93 8.88
N ALA A 176 -9.87 20.78 8.47
CA ALA A 176 -10.59 20.68 7.22
C ALA A 176 -11.83 21.61 7.21
N ASP A 177 -12.55 21.72 8.32
CA ASP A 177 -13.71 22.61 8.43
C ASP A 177 -13.32 24.09 8.31
N VAL A 178 -12.19 24.49 8.89
CA VAL A 178 -11.64 25.86 8.74
C VAL A 178 -11.33 26.17 7.27
N ILE A 179 -10.64 25.26 6.57
CA ILE A 179 -10.31 25.44 5.15
C ILE A 179 -11.58 25.52 4.29
N LEU A 180 -12.55 24.65 4.54
CA LEU A 180 -13.81 24.64 3.81
C LEU A 180 -14.64 25.92 4.02
N ASN A 181 -14.63 26.48 5.23
CA ASN A 181 -15.26 27.78 5.49
C ASN A 181 -14.55 28.90 4.72
N ALA A 182 -13.21 28.93 4.70
CA ALA A 182 -12.46 29.90 3.91
C ALA A 182 -12.76 29.79 2.39
N VAL A 183 -12.95 28.57 1.88
CA VAL A 183 -13.34 28.33 0.48
C VAL A 183 -14.73 28.88 0.19
N LYS A 184 -15.69 28.69 1.11
CA LYS A 184 -17.04 29.28 1.00
C LYS A 184 -16.99 30.80 1.01
N ASP A 185 -16.17 31.40 1.87
CA ASP A 185 -15.96 32.85 1.95
C ASP A 185 -15.39 33.43 0.65
N LEU A 186 -14.64 32.62 -0.10
CA LEU A 186 -14.13 32.93 -1.45
C LEU A 186 -15.15 32.65 -2.57
N ASN A 187 -16.43 32.40 -2.25
CA ASN A 187 -17.51 32.06 -3.19
C ASN A 187 -17.27 30.81 -4.06
N HIS A 188 -16.52 29.84 -3.54
CA HIS A 188 -16.34 28.55 -4.20
C HIS A 188 -17.29 27.48 -3.63
N ASN A 189 -17.84 26.63 -4.52
CA ASN A 189 -18.71 25.53 -4.12
C ASN A 189 -17.93 24.37 -3.50
N ILE A 190 -18.50 23.79 -2.45
CA ILE A 190 -18.06 22.53 -1.86
C ILE A 190 -18.96 21.42 -2.40
N SER A 191 -18.38 20.39 -3.00
CA SER A 191 -19.14 19.28 -3.58
C SER A 191 -18.46 17.93 -3.32
N ASN A 192 -19.20 16.85 -3.56
CA ASN A 192 -18.65 15.50 -3.55
C ASN A 192 -17.91 15.25 -4.87
N ILE A 193 -16.60 15.12 -4.80
CA ILE A 193 -15.73 14.86 -5.96
C ILE A 193 -16.06 13.53 -6.67
N ASN A 194 -16.74 12.59 -6.00
CA ASN A 194 -17.06 11.29 -6.58
C ASN A 194 -18.34 11.33 -7.46
N LEU A 195 -19.18 12.35 -7.31
CA LEU A 195 -20.51 12.43 -7.95
C LEU A 195 -20.62 13.55 -8.99
N GLN A 196 -19.87 14.64 -8.80
CA GLN A 196 -20.00 15.84 -9.62
C GLN A 196 -18.80 16.01 -10.56
N LEU A 197 -18.71 15.16 -11.58
CA LEU A 197 -17.73 15.33 -12.66
C LEU A 197 -18.31 14.82 -13.99
N ASP A 198 -18.94 15.71 -14.77
CA ASP A 198 -19.25 15.43 -16.18
C ASP A 198 -17.98 15.25 -17.06
N THR A 199 -16.76 15.38 -16.53
CA THR A 199 -15.51 15.12 -17.26
C THR A 199 -14.32 14.88 -16.32
N GLY A 200 -13.41 13.97 -16.71
CA GLY A 200 -12.18 13.65 -15.97
C GLY A 200 -11.00 14.60 -16.25
N ILE A 201 -10.30 15.01 -15.17
CA ILE A 201 -8.82 15.08 -14.96
C ILE A 201 -7.94 15.66 -16.13
N TYR A 202 -7.04 16.68 -16.08
CA TYR A 202 -6.12 17.29 -15.09
C TYR A 202 -5.75 18.78 -15.44
N PHE A 203 -5.08 19.46 -14.49
CA PHE A 203 -4.79 20.89 -14.28
C PHE A 203 -3.58 21.50 -15.05
N LEU A 204 -3.65 22.79 -15.45
CA LEU A 204 -2.49 23.72 -15.49
C LEU A 204 -2.97 25.17 -15.23
N TYR A 205 -2.27 25.83 -14.31
CA TYR A 205 -2.48 27.20 -13.81
C TYR A 205 -2.55 28.24 -14.94
N LYS A 206 -3.49 29.20 -14.84
CA LYS A 206 -3.41 30.48 -15.56
C LYS A 206 -3.06 31.59 -14.55
N ILE A 207 -1.77 31.73 -14.23
CA ILE A 207 -1.22 33.07 -13.96
C ILE A 207 -1.18 33.75 -15.33
N SER A 208 -1.89 34.86 -15.47
CA SER A 208 -2.01 35.63 -16.71
C SER A 208 -0.65 35.97 -17.31
N ILE A 209 -0.26 35.19 -18.33
CA ILE A 209 0.51 35.70 -19.46
C ILE A 209 -0.36 35.44 -20.70
N THR A 210 -0.65 36.54 -21.37
CA THR A 210 -1.48 36.68 -22.56
C THR A 210 -1.02 35.75 -23.68
N CYS A 211 -1.81 34.75 -24.05
CA CYS A 211 -1.73 34.17 -25.39
C CYS A 211 -3.11 33.65 -25.83
N TYR A 212 -3.58 34.20 -26.94
CA TYR A 212 -4.78 33.83 -27.67
C TYR A 212 -4.63 32.41 -28.23
N ILE A 213 -5.55 31.51 -27.88
CA ILE A 213 -6.16 30.43 -28.69
C ILE A 213 -7.26 29.85 -27.77
N CYS A 214 -8.51 30.21 -28.03
CA CYS A 214 -9.67 29.67 -27.33
C CYS A 214 -10.07 28.33 -27.96
N ILE A 215 -9.85 27.24 -27.24
CA ILE A 215 -10.64 26.01 -27.38
C ILE A 215 -11.59 26.01 -26.19
N PHE A 216 -12.90 25.94 -26.44
CA PHE A 216 -13.90 25.80 -25.39
C PHE A 216 -13.66 24.48 -24.66
N THR A 217 -13.13 24.55 -23.44
CA THR A 217 -13.00 23.40 -22.54
C THR A 217 -13.66 23.79 -21.22
N ILE A 218 -14.72 23.08 -20.87
CA ILE A 218 -15.48 23.26 -19.63
C ILE A 218 -14.68 22.56 -18.51
N PHE A 219 -14.41 23.29 -17.43
CA PHE A 219 -13.60 22.88 -16.29
C PHE A 219 -14.48 22.28 -15.19
N VAL A 220 -13.99 21.27 -14.46
CA VAL A 220 -14.61 20.87 -13.20
C VAL A 220 -13.61 20.95 -12.05
N ALA A 221 -13.94 21.79 -11.07
CA ALA A 221 -13.19 22.05 -9.84
C ALA A 221 -14.17 22.02 -8.67
N GLY A 222 -13.83 21.30 -7.59
CA GLY A 222 -14.64 21.23 -6.39
C GLY A 222 -13.76 20.99 -5.16
N PHE A 223 -14.12 21.62 -4.05
CA PHE A 223 -13.51 21.33 -2.76
C PHE A 223 -14.38 20.31 -2.02
N THR A 224 -13.77 19.35 -1.35
CA THR A 224 -14.50 18.36 -0.56
C THR A 224 -13.83 18.13 0.79
N LYS A 225 -14.62 17.67 1.75
CA LYS A 225 -14.09 17.24 3.04
C LYS A 225 -13.39 15.89 2.85
N ALA A 226 -12.06 15.89 2.89
CA ALA A 226 -11.28 14.68 2.74
C ALA A 226 -11.61 13.69 3.85
N GLN A 227 -12.12 12.51 3.48
CA GLN A 227 -12.23 11.38 4.39
C GLN A 227 -10.85 10.77 4.58
N LEU A 228 -10.54 10.36 5.80
CA LEU A 228 -9.24 9.80 6.16
C LEU A 228 -9.42 8.41 6.74
N THR A 229 -8.53 7.47 6.46
CA THR A 229 -8.42 6.19 7.19
C THR A 229 -7.73 6.41 8.55
N MET A 230 -8.39 7.09 9.48
CA MET A 230 -7.93 7.44 10.84
C MET A 230 -8.99 7.36 11.97
N GLU A 231 -8.83 6.48 12.95
CA GLU A 231 -9.75 6.35 14.10
C GLU A 231 -9.14 6.99 15.36
N ASN A 232 -9.87 7.90 16.02
CA ASN A 232 -9.42 8.58 17.26
C ASN A 232 -8.02 9.23 17.13
N GLY A 233 -7.74 9.88 15.99
CA GLY A 233 -6.45 10.51 15.71
C GLY A 233 -5.32 9.54 15.34
N ARG A 234 -5.59 8.23 15.30
CA ARG A 234 -4.65 7.17 14.95
C ARG A 234 -4.96 6.62 13.56
N ARG A 235 -3.95 6.38 12.75
CA ARG A 235 -4.09 5.69 11.47
C ARG A 235 -4.88 4.39 11.63
N TRP A 236 -5.84 4.18 10.74
CA TRP A 236 -6.52 2.91 10.58
C TRP A 236 -5.91 2.14 9.41
N SER A 237 -5.34 0.97 9.72
CA SER A 237 -4.64 0.13 8.76
C SER A 237 -5.26 -1.26 8.73
N THR A 238 -5.19 -1.89 7.57
CA THR A 238 -5.85 -3.17 7.26
C THR A 238 -5.37 -4.33 8.12
N ASP A 239 -4.13 -4.32 8.59
CA ASP A 239 -3.61 -5.37 9.48
C ASP A 239 -4.33 -5.44 10.83
N LYS A 240 -5.00 -4.37 11.27
CA LYS A 240 -5.74 -4.37 12.54
C LYS A 240 -6.84 -5.43 12.56
N ILE A 241 -7.42 -5.76 11.40
CA ILE A 241 -8.45 -6.81 11.28
C ILE A 241 -7.92 -8.20 11.64
N LEU A 242 -6.61 -8.44 11.47
CA LEU A 242 -5.97 -9.72 11.79
C LEU A 242 -5.98 -10.01 13.30
N TYR A 243 -6.09 -8.97 14.14
CA TYR A 243 -6.04 -9.07 15.59
C TYR A 243 -7.41 -8.90 16.26
N GLN A 244 -8.39 -8.29 15.59
CA GLN A 244 -9.73 -8.08 16.13
C GLN A 244 -10.50 -9.38 16.36
N LYS A 245 -10.28 -10.38 15.51
CA LYS A 245 -10.92 -11.70 15.58
C LYS A 245 -9.84 -12.78 15.54
N PRO A 246 -9.16 -13.06 16.66
CA PRO A 246 -8.09 -14.04 16.70
C PRO A 246 -8.64 -15.40 16.26
N ASN A 247 -8.08 -15.94 15.19
CA ASN A 247 -8.53 -17.18 14.60
C ASN A 247 -7.37 -18.20 14.56
N HIS A 248 -7.57 -19.35 15.22
CA HIS A 248 -6.57 -20.39 15.32
C HIS A 248 -6.22 -21.06 13.97
N VAL A 249 -7.05 -20.89 12.93
CA VAL A 249 -6.77 -21.41 11.59
C VAL A 249 -5.92 -20.46 10.72
N LEU A 250 -5.66 -19.23 11.19
CA LEU A 250 -4.82 -18.25 10.51
C LEU A 250 -3.40 -18.24 11.10
N THR A 251 -2.41 -18.63 10.31
CA THR A 251 -0.99 -18.51 10.64
C THR A 251 -0.41 -17.27 9.96
N ILE A 252 0.18 -16.36 10.73
CA ILE A 252 0.84 -15.15 10.20
C ILE A 252 2.34 -15.25 10.46
N LEU A 253 3.13 -15.24 9.39
CA LEU A 253 4.60 -15.22 9.44
C LEU A 253 5.12 -13.88 8.89
N THR A 254 5.71 -13.08 9.78
CA THR A 254 6.48 -11.89 9.44
C THR A 254 7.95 -12.22 9.23
N HIS A 255 8.69 -11.28 8.62
CA HIS A 255 10.07 -11.46 8.16
C HIS A 255 10.23 -12.66 7.20
N ALA A 256 9.16 -13.03 6.52
CA ALA A 256 9.06 -14.18 5.62
C ALA A 256 8.93 -13.68 4.18
N HIS A 257 10.04 -13.66 3.46
CA HIS A 257 10.09 -13.15 2.10
C HIS A 257 9.87 -14.30 1.10
N ALA A 258 8.72 -14.30 0.43
CA ALA A 258 8.45 -15.25 -0.65
C ALA A 258 9.43 -15.06 -1.81
N THR A 259 10.05 -16.15 -2.24
CA THR A 259 11.08 -16.15 -3.30
C THR A 259 10.59 -16.84 -4.58
N LYS A 260 9.67 -17.80 -4.46
CA LYS A 260 9.17 -18.56 -5.61
C LYS A 260 7.80 -19.18 -5.33
N ILE A 261 6.91 -19.15 -6.31
CA ILE A 261 5.68 -19.96 -6.34
C ILE A 261 6.05 -21.32 -6.94
N LEU A 262 5.71 -22.39 -6.24
CA LEU A 262 5.90 -23.75 -6.71
C LEU A 262 4.72 -24.12 -7.60
N VAL A 263 4.99 -24.32 -8.88
CA VAL A 263 3.99 -24.62 -9.90
C VAL A 263 4.23 -26.02 -10.44
N ASN A 264 3.19 -26.83 -10.43
CA ASN A 264 3.17 -28.14 -11.03
C ASN A 264 2.10 -28.15 -12.14
N PHE A 265 2.53 -28.32 -13.38
CA PHE A 265 1.72 -28.12 -14.58
C PHE A 265 0.98 -26.76 -14.54
N ASN A 266 -0.32 -26.78 -14.25
CA ASN A 266 -1.18 -25.59 -14.21
C ASN A 266 -1.68 -25.27 -12.79
N LYS A 267 -1.08 -25.86 -11.75
CA LYS A 267 -1.49 -25.68 -10.35
C LYS A 267 -0.35 -25.05 -9.54
N ALA A 268 -0.65 -23.98 -8.81
CA ALA A 268 0.22 -23.48 -7.75
C ALA A 268 0.08 -24.38 -6.51
N GLU A 269 1.10 -25.18 -6.24
CA GLU A 269 1.13 -26.18 -5.16
C GLU A 269 1.75 -25.65 -3.87
N GLY A 270 2.45 -24.53 -3.92
CA GLY A 270 3.10 -23.99 -2.73
C GLY A 270 3.89 -22.72 -2.97
N VAL A 271 4.56 -22.28 -1.93
CA VAL A 271 5.42 -21.09 -1.94
C VAL A 271 6.72 -21.42 -1.22
N GLU A 272 7.84 -21.17 -1.88
CA GLU A 272 9.17 -21.09 -1.28
C GLU A 272 9.34 -19.68 -0.68
N PHE A 273 9.83 -19.61 0.55
CA PHE A 273 10.13 -18.35 1.21
C PHE A 273 11.39 -18.44 2.09
N VAL A 274 12.03 -17.31 2.29
CA VAL A 274 13.18 -17.16 3.20
C VAL A 274 12.75 -16.42 4.45
N ARG A 275 13.08 -16.96 5.62
CA ARG A 275 12.84 -16.35 6.93
C ARG A 275 14.07 -16.51 7.81
N PHE A 276 14.59 -15.39 8.31
CA PHE A 276 15.82 -15.34 9.12
C PHE A 276 17.02 -16.08 8.50
N GLY A 277 17.18 -15.95 7.17
CA GLY A 277 18.28 -16.59 6.42
C GLY A 277 18.04 -18.05 6.04
N ASN A 278 17.02 -18.70 6.58
CA ASN A 278 16.67 -20.08 6.26
C ASN A 278 15.57 -20.13 5.20
N LYS A 279 15.67 -21.11 4.30
CA LYS A 279 14.68 -21.37 3.25
C LYS A 279 13.65 -22.38 3.76
N TYR A 280 12.38 -22.14 3.47
CA TYR A 280 11.25 -22.99 3.80
C TYR A 280 10.31 -23.12 2.61
N ILE A 281 9.50 -24.17 2.63
CA ILE A 281 8.41 -24.40 1.70
C ILE A 281 7.11 -24.54 2.48
N ALA A 282 6.06 -23.86 2.02
CA ALA A 282 4.69 -24.10 2.45
C ALA A 282 3.86 -24.65 1.29
N VAL A 283 2.99 -25.62 1.58
CA VAL A 283 2.19 -26.33 0.58
C VAL A 283 0.75 -25.82 0.61
N ALA A 284 0.20 -25.47 -0.55
CA ALA A 284 -1.17 -25.01 -0.73
C ALA A 284 -2.05 -26.13 -1.29
N LYS A 285 -3.09 -26.52 -0.56
CA LYS A 285 -4.05 -27.56 -0.99
C LYS A 285 -4.99 -27.03 -2.07
N LYS A 286 -5.55 -25.84 -1.86
CA LYS A 286 -6.54 -25.21 -2.74
C LYS A 286 -5.93 -24.16 -3.66
N GLY A 287 -5.02 -23.33 -3.16
CA GLY A 287 -4.29 -22.40 -4.02
C GLY A 287 -3.44 -21.35 -3.31
N VAL A 288 -2.69 -20.61 -4.11
CA VAL A 288 -1.87 -19.48 -3.68
C VAL A 288 -2.51 -18.19 -4.17
N ILE A 289 -2.65 -17.20 -3.28
CA ILE A 289 -3.17 -15.87 -3.59
C ILE A 289 -2.04 -14.88 -3.47
N LEU A 290 -1.77 -14.14 -4.55
CA LEU A 290 -0.68 -13.19 -4.61
C LEU A 290 -1.16 -11.76 -4.35
N SER A 291 -0.75 -11.22 -3.20
CA SER A 291 -1.14 -9.90 -2.67
C SER A 291 0.08 -9.06 -2.27
N ALA A 292 1.24 -9.28 -2.91
CA ALA A 292 2.51 -8.60 -2.62
C ALA A 292 2.57 -7.16 -3.15
N GLY A 293 1.52 -6.70 -3.82
CA GLY A 293 1.40 -5.35 -4.39
C GLY A 293 1.87 -5.26 -5.84
N ALA A 294 1.62 -4.11 -6.47
CA ALA A 294 1.81 -3.93 -7.92
C ALA A 294 3.26 -4.10 -8.41
N VAL A 295 4.25 -4.06 -7.52
CA VAL A 295 5.68 -4.23 -7.86
C VAL A 295 6.14 -5.66 -7.61
N GLU A 296 5.93 -6.18 -6.39
CA GLU A 296 6.46 -7.50 -6.02
C GLU A 296 5.62 -8.66 -6.56
N SER A 297 4.31 -8.49 -6.79
CA SER A 297 3.48 -9.53 -7.39
C SER A 297 3.97 -9.96 -8.79
N PRO A 298 4.09 -9.07 -9.80
CA PRO A 298 4.59 -9.46 -11.11
C PRO A 298 6.02 -9.98 -11.07
N LYS A 299 6.88 -9.38 -10.23
CA LYS A 299 8.26 -9.85 -10.02
C LYS A 299 8.30 -11.29 -9.50
N LEU A 300 7.49 -11.63 -8.49
CA LEU A 300 7.42 -12.99 -7.96
C LEU A 300 6.90 -13.98 -9.00
N LEU A 301 5.90 -13.60 -9.81
CA LEU A 301 5.44 -14.43 -10.93
C LEU A 301 6.58 -14.72 -11.91
N MET A 302 7.35 -13.69 -12.29
CA MET A 302 8.49 -13.85 -13.18
C MET A 302 9.58 -14.74 -12.58
N LEU A 303 9.95 -14.55 -11.31
CA LEU A 303 10.88 -15.43 -10.58
C LEU A 303 10.39 -16.89 -10.49
N SER A 304 9.07 -17.08 -10.60
CA SER A 304 8.42 -18.39 -10.62
C SER A 304 8.29 -18.99 -12.03
N GLY A 305 8.84 -18.33 -13.05
CA GLY A 305 8.77 -18.78 -14.44
C GLY A 305 7.45 -18.46 -15.13
N ILE A 306 6.65 -17.52 -14.60
CA ILE A 306 5.39 -17.05 -15.18
C ILE A 306 5.59 -15.63 -15.72
N GLY A 307 5.71 -15.49 -17.04
CA GLY A 307 5.99 -14.19 -17.65
C GLY A 307 6.40 -14.24 -19.12
N PRO A 308 6.91 -13.12 -19.67
CA PRO A 308 7.34 -13.05 -21.06
C PRO A 308 8.58 -13.91 -21.31
N LYS A 309 8.49 -14.83 -22.29
CA LYS A 309 9.52 -15.82 -22.61
C LYS A 309 10.93 -15.21 -22.67
N LYS A 310 11.11 -14.20 -23.52
CA LYS A 310 12.41 -13.57 -23.78
C LYS A 310 13.00 -12.97 -22.50
N HIS A 311 12.18 -12.28 -21.71
CA HIS A 311 12.62 -11.67 -20.46
C HIS A 311 13.05 -12.73 -19.44
N LEU A 312 12.31 -13.83 -19.30
CA LEU A 312 12.70 -14.92 -18.40
C LEU A 312 14.03 -15.58 -18.83
N GLU A 313 14.24 -15.76 -20.13
CA GLU A 313 15.49 -16.30 -20.69
C GLU A 313 16.68 -15.37 -20.43
N ASP A 314 16.50 -14.05 -20.56
CA ASP A 314 17.55 -13.05 -20.30
C ASP A 314 18.07 -13.11 -18.84
N PHE A 315 17.23 -13.56 -17.89
CA PHE A 315 17.57 -13.73 -16.48
C PHE A 315 17.84 -15.19 -16.07
N GLY A 316 17.91 -16.12 -17.03
CA GLY A 316 18.19 -17.53 -16.76
C GLY A 316 17.10 -18.25 -15.95
N VAL A 317 15.85 -17.77 -16.01
CA VAL A 317 14.71 -18.35 -15.29
C VAL A 317 14.02 -19.37 -16.19
N SER A 318 13.91 -20.61 -15.72
CA SER A 318 13.16 -21.66 -16.41
C SER A 318 11.68 -21.28 -16.53
N ILE A 319 11.17 -21.29 -17.76
CA ILE A 319 9.79 -20.92 -18.05
C ILE A 319 8.85 -22.06 -17.62
N CYS A 320 7.83 -21.70 -16.84
CA CYS A 320 6.72 -22.57 -16.48
C CYS A 320 5.48 -22.24 -17.32
N ILE A 321 5.05 -20.97 -17.32
CA ILE A 321 3.86 -20.49 -18.04
C ILE A 321 4.22 -19.22 -18.82
N LYS A 322 3.90 -19.21 -20.12
CA LYS A 322 4.06 -18.01 -20.95
C LYS A 322 2.91 -17.05 -20.69
N SER A 323 3.23 -15.81 -20.32
CA SER A 323 2.25 -14.72 -20.19
C SER A 323 2.77 -13.46 -20.86
N SER A 324 1.98 -12.88 -21.77
CA SER A 324 2.30 -11.62 -22.46
C SER A 324 1.82 -10.37 -21.72
N ILE A 325 1.00 -10.53 -20.66
CA ILE A 325 0.34 -9.43 -19.94
C ILE A 325 1.15 -8.96 -18.74
N ILE A 326 2.08 -9.78 -18.25
CA ILE A 326 3.04 -9.36 -17.21
C ILE A 326 4.12 -8.55 -17.95
N ILE A 327 3.88 -7.24 -18.05
CA ILE A 327 4.71 -6.30 -18.81
C ILE A 327 5.75 -5.67 -17.86
N ASN A 328 6.93 -5.38 -18.40
CA ASN A 328 8.05 -4.70 -17.72
C ASN A 328 7.78 -3.24 -17.41
#